data_AF-I4ZB20-F1
#
_entry.id   AF-I4ZB20-F1
#
_cell.length_a   1.000
_cell.length_b   1.000
_cell.length_c   1.000
_cell.angle_alpha   90.00
_cell.angle_beta   90.00
_cell.angle_gamma   90.00
#
_symmetry.space_group_name_H-M   'P 1'
#
loop_
_entity.id
_entity.type
_entity.pdbx_description
1 polymer ?
#
loop_
_entity_poly.entity_id
_entity_poly.type
_entity_poly.pdbx_seq_one_letter_code
_entity_poly.pdbx_strand_id
1 'polypeptide(L)'
;MTEQEFENLWEENKEKIRLNSDEYQAIKKSYYSWGLIDYTLLIGGFIGCEALLQQVVKSIILQYILALLGMLSIWLGWRYFKSRLANGKTLEEVDQELKERYKRTLRL
;
A
#
# COMPACT_ATOMS: atom_id res chain seq x y z
N MET A 1 -16.06 -19.63 -26.02
CA MET A 1 -15.73 -18.20 -25.92
C MET A 1 -14.31 -18.04 -26.43
N THR A 2 -14.07 -17.10 -27.34
CA THR A 2 -12.70 -16.76 -27.74
C THR A 2 -12.01 -15.99 -26.62
N GLU A 3 -10.67 -15.98 -26.61
CA GLU A 3 -9.91 -15.25 -25.60
C GLU A 3 -10.26 -13.74 -25.59
N GLN A 4 -10.49 -13.16 -26.78
CA GLN A 4 -10.94 -11.77 -26.93
C GLN A 4 -12.34 -11.50 -26.36
N GLU A 5 -13.28 -12.42 -26.52
CA GLU A 5 -14.62 -12.31 -25.91
C GLU A 5 -14.53 -12.35 -24.37
N PHE A 6 -13.66 -13.18 -23.82
CA PHE A 6 -13.44 -13.24 -22.37
C PHE A 6 -12.81 -11.96 -21.84
N GLU A 7 -11.78 -11.42 -22.49
CA GLU A 7 -11.15 -10.16 -22.06
C GLU A 7 -12.14 -8.99 -22.09
N ASN A 8 -12.99 -8.90 -23.11
CA ASN A 8 -14.03 -7.87 -23.15
C ASN A 8 -15.04 -8.01 -22.00
N LEU A 9 -15.48 -9.24 -21.70
CA LEU A 9 -16.39 -9.50 -20.58
C LEU A 9 -15.73 -9.27 -19.22
N TRP A 10 -14.45 -9.58 -19.08
CA TRP A 10 -13.67 -9.28 -17.89
C TRP A 10 -13.56 -7.76 -17.70
N GLU A 11 -13.17 -7.02 -18.73
CA GLU A 11 -13.05 -5.55 -18.65
C GLU A 11 -14.37 -4.87 -18.29
N GLU A 12 -15.50 -5.38 -18.79
CA GLU A 12 -16.83 -4.85 -18.47
C GLU A 12 -17.29 -5.17 -17.03
N ASN A 13 -16.89 -6.33 -16.48
CA ASN A 13 -17.38 -6.81 -15.18
C ASN A 13 -16.37 -6.71 -14.03
N LYS A 14 -15.07 -6.46 -14.32
CA LYS A 14 -14.00 -6.45 -13.31
C LYS A 14 -14.27 -5.52 -12.14
N GLU A 15 -14.85 -4.35 -12.38
CA GLU A 15 -15.13 -3.39 -11.31
C GLU A 15 -16.21 -3.90 -10.36
N LYS A 16 -17.29 -4.51 -10.90
CA LYS A 16 -18.32 -5.15 -10.08
C LYS A 16 -17.77 -6.34 -9.30
N ILE A 17 -16.92 -7.16 -9.93
CA ILE A 17 -16.29 -8.33 -9.29
C ILE A 17 -15.36 -7.89 -8.15
N ARG A 18 -14.52 -6.88 -8.39
CA ARG A 18 -13.64 -6.29 -7.36
C ARG A 18 -14.42 -5.68 -6.20
N LEU A 19 -15.54 -4.99 -6.48
CA LEU A 19 -16.39 -4.40 -5.45
C LEU A 19 -17.10 -5.45 -4.59
N ASN A 20 -17.49 -6.58 -5.18
CA ASN A 20 -18.15 -7.69 -4.47
C ASN A 20 -17.18 -8.68 -3.81
N SER A 21 -15.86 -8.51 -3.97
CA SER A 21 -14.86 -9.36 -3.33
C SER A 21 -14.44 -8.77 -1.97
N ASP A 22 -14.87 -9.43 -0.90
CA ASP A 22 -14.47 -9.09 0.48
C ASP A 22 -12.94 -9.16 0.66
N GLU A 23 -12.28 -10.10 -0.01
CA GLU A 23 -10.82 -10.27 0.03
C GLU A 23 -10.11 -9.07 -0.62
N TYR A 24 -10.59 -8.62 -1.79
CA TYR A 24 -10.06 -7.44 -2.48
C TYR A 24 -10.30 -6.16 -1.67
N GLN A 25 -11.50 -6.01 -1.10
CA GLN A 25 -11.86 -4.89 -0.24
C GLN A 25 -11.02 -4.86 1.04
N ALA A 26 -10.80 -6.01 1.69
CA ALA A 26 -9.99 -6.12 2.91
C ALA A 26 -8.53 -5.73 2.65
N ILE A 27 -7.94 -6.20 1.56
CA ILE A 27 -6.57 -5.86 1.17
C ILE A 27 -6.47 -4.39 0.77
N LYS A 28 -7.40 -3.88 -0.05
CA LYS A 28 -7.45 -2.45 -0.37
C LYS A 28 -7.53 -1.61 0.90
N LYS A 29 -8.40 -2.00 1.85
CA LYS A 29 -8.53 -1.30 3.13
C LYS A 29 -7.25 -1.38 3.97
N SER A 30 -6.53 -2.51 3.97
CA SER A 30 -5.26 -2.61 4.70
C SER A 30 -4.19 -1.67 4.14
N TYR A 31 -4.12 -1.52 2.80
CA TYR A 31 -3.21 -0.58 2.12
C TYR A 31 -3.52 0.90 2.39
N TYR A 32 -4.81 1.26 2.49
CA TYR A 32 -5.23 2.64 2.74
C TYR A 32 -5.45 2.96 4.22
N SER A 33 -5.51 1.96 5.10
CA SER A 33 -5.69 2.19 6.52
C SER A 33 -4.43 2.81 7.13
N TRP A 34 -4.55 4.08 7.51
CA TRP A 34 -3.64 4.71 8.45
C TRP A 34 -4.02 4.21 9.84
N GLY A 35 -3.16 3.37 10.40
CA GLY A 35 -3.26 2.93 11.77
C GLY A 35 -2.60 3.93 12.71
N LEU A 36 -2.91 3.83 14.00
CA LEU A 36 -2.23 4.60 15.06
C LEU A 36 -0.70 4.49 14.96
N ILE A 37 -0.20 3.31 14.57
CA ILE A 37 1.24 3.06 14.39
C ILE A 37 1.84 3.95 13.30
N ASP A 38 1.13 4.22 12.19
CA ASP A 38 1.64 5.07 11.11
C ASP A 38 1.81 6.53 11.60
N TYR A 39 0.86 7.03 12.40
CA TYR A 39 0.94 8.35 13.01
C TYR A 39 2.06 8.43 14.06
N THR A 40 2.15 7.44 14.95
CA THR A 40 3.20 7.38 15.97
C THR A 40 4.58 7.31 15.35
N LEU A 41 4.73 6.58 14.24
CA LEU A 41 6.01 6.42 13.54
C LEU A 41 6.41 7.70 12.79
N LEU A 42 5.45 8.44 12.22
CA LEU A 42 5.70 9.76 11.63
C LEU A 42 6.14 10.78 12.69
N ILE A 43 5.39 10.89 13.79
CA ILE A 43 5.69 11.84 14.88
C ILE A 43 7.01 11.46 15.56
N GLY A 44 7.19 10.19 15.90
CA GLY A 44 8.40 9.68 16.53
C GLY A 44 9.63 9.78 15.62
N GLY A 45 9.46 9.49 14.32
CA GLY A 45 10.51 9.64 13.32
C GLY A 45 10.96 11.09 13.16
N PHE A 46 10.02 12.04 13.15
CA PHE A 46 10.35 13.46 13.11
C PHE A 46 11.10 13.93 14.35
N ILE A 47 10.58 13.65 15.55
CA ILE A 47 11.20 14.05 16.83
C ILE A 47 12.59 13.41 16.97
N GLY A 48 12.73 12.13 16.60
CA GLY A 48 14.00 11.42 16.63
C GLY A 48 15.03 12.02 15.67
N CYS A 49 14.65 12.30 14.43
CA CYS A 49 15.54 12.96 13.47
C CYS A 49 15.90 14.38 13.91
N GLU A 50 14.95 15.14 14.46
CA GLU A 50 15.20 16.50 14.97
C GLU A 50 16.23 16.47 16.12
N ALA A 51 16.03 15.60 17.12
CA ALA A 51 16.93 15.48 18.27
C ALA A 51 18.37 15.07 17.87
N LEU A 52 18.51 14.17 16.89
CA LEU A 52 19.81 13.77 16.36
C LEU A 52 20.50 14.90 15.59
N LEU A 53 19.73 15.63 14.77
CA LEU A 53 20.27 16.70 13.92
C LEU A 53 20.57 17.97 14.72
N GLN A 54 19.88 18.23 15.83
CA GLN A 54 20.20 19.35 16.74
C GLN A 54 21.64 19.29 17.28
N GLN A 55 22.21 18.08 17.43
CA GLN A 55 23.57 17.90 17.93
C GLN A 55 24.65 18.14 16.86
N VAL A 56 24.28 18.05 15.58
CA VAL A 56 25.22 18.00 14.45
C VAL A 56 25.11 19.25 13.56
N VAL A 57 23.90 19.77 13.36
CA VAL A 57 23.59 20.84 12.42
C VAL A 57 23.23 22.10 13.18
N LYS A 58 24.08 23.13 13.09
CA LYS A 58 23.85 24.42 13.77
C LYS A 58 22.81 25.32 13.08
N SER A 59 22.51 25.06 11.81
CA SER A 59 21.51 25.84 11.06
C SER A 59 20.13 25.23 11.27
N ILE A 60 19.25 25.99 11.93
CA ILE A 60 17.86 25.61 12.21
C ILE A 60 17.11 25.22 10.92
N ILE A 61 17.30 25.98 9.83
CA ILE A 61 16.62 25.72 8.56
C ILE A 61 17.07 24.39 7.96
N LEU A 62 18.38 24.13 7.92
CA LEU A 62 18.93 22.87 7.39
C LEU A 62 18.54 21.68 8.26
N GLN A 63 18.51 21.86 9.58
CA GLN A 63 18.09 20.84 10.53
C GLN A 63 16.66 20.38 10.26
N TYR A 64 15.72 21.31 10.08
CA TYR A 64 14.32 20.95 9.78
C TYR A 64 14.16 20.28 8.41
N ILE A 65 14.86 20.76 7.37
CA ILE A 65 14.81 20.12 6.05
C ILE A 65 15.32 18.67 6.14
N LEU A 66 16.44 18.45 6.80
CA LEU A 66 17.00 17.11 6.99
C LEU A 66 16.10 16.23 7.86
N ALA A 67 15.45 16.79 8.89
CA ALA A 67 14.51 16.05 9.72
C ALA A 67 13.27 15.60 8.94
N LEU A 68 12.75 16.46 8.05
CA LEU A 68 11.65 16.12 7.15
C LEU A 68 12.04 15.01 6.15
N LEU A 69 13.25 15.09 5.59
CA LEU A 69 13.78 14.04 4.71
C LEU A 69 13.98 12.70 5.45
N GLY A 70 14.47 12.75 6.69
CA GLY A 70 14.61 11.58 7.56
C GLY A 70 13.26 10.95 7.90
N MET A 71 12.28 11.76 8.29
CA MET A 71 10.90 11.34 8.53
C MET A 71 10.27 10.66 7.31
N LEU A 72 10.43 11.24 6.11
CA LEU A 72 9.95 10.64 4.86
C LEU A 72 10.62 9.30 4.57
N SER A 73 11.93 9.19 4.83
CA SER A 73 12.69 7.95 4.63
C SER A 73 12.22 6.84 5.57
N ILE A 74 12.01 7.17 6.85
CA ILE A 74 11.47 6.26 7.86
C ILE A 74 10.05 5.81 7.49
N TRP A 75 9.21 6.74 7.03
CA TRP A 75 7.84 6.44 6.59
C TRP A 75 7.80 5.52 5.38
N LEU A 76 8.63 5.77 4.36
CA LEU A 76 8.75 4.89 3.19
C LEU A 76 9.22 3.50 3.58
N GLY A 77 10.24 3.41 4.45
CA GLY A 77 10.73 2.14 4.99
C GLY A 77 9.63 1.37 5.71
N TRP A 78 8.93 2.02 6.64
CA TRP A 78 7.81 1.41 7.36
C TRP A 78 6.69 0.95 6.42
N ARG A 79 6.33 1.75 5.41
CA ARG A 79 5.29 1.38 4.44
C ARG A 79 5.69 0.17 3.59
N TYR A 80 6.96 0.07 3.22
CA TYR A 80 7.51 -1.09 2.54
C TYR A 80 7.43 -2.35 3.42
N PHE A 81 7.88 -2.27 4.68
CA PHE A 81 7.78 -3.37 5.63
C PHE A 81 6.34 -3.77 5.95
N LYS A 82 5.45 -2.79 6.15
CA LYS A 82 4.01 -3.00 6.39
C LYS A 82 3.37 -3.71 5.20
N SER A 83 3.70 -3.32 3.96
CA SER A 83 3.23 -4.02 2.76
C SER A 83 3.74 -5.46 2.70
N ARG A 84 4.98 -5.72 3.15
CA ARG A 84 5.57 -7.07 3.18
C ARG A 84 4.95 -7.95 4.28
N LEU A 85 4.65 -7.36 5.44
CA LEU A 85 4.11 -8.06 6.60
C LEU A 85 2.59 -8.28 6.52
N ALA A 86 1.85 -7.34 5.94
CA ALA A 86 0.39 -7.41 5.82
C ALA A 86 -0.06 -8.36 4.72
N ASN A 87 0.79 -8.68 3.74
CA ASN A 87 0.40 -9.41 2.55
C ASN A 87 1.43 -10.46 2.16
N GLY A 88 1.04 -11.73 2.34
CA GLY A 88 1.55 -12.80 1.50
C GLY A 88 1.08 -12.72 0.04
N LYS A 89 0.09 -11.86 -0.27
CA LYS A 89 -0.46 -11.64 -1.62
C LYS A 89 -0.66 -10.18 -1.97
N THR A 90 -0.16 -9.76 -3.13
CA THR A 90 -0.35 -8.38 -3.63
C THR A 90 -1.76 -8.13 -4.16
N LEU A 91 -2.14 -6.85 -4.30
CA LEU A 91 -3.41 -6.42 -4.91
C LEU A 91 -3.56 -6.96 -6.34
N GLU A 92 -2.43 -7.11 -7.03
CA GLU A 92 -2.31 -7.68 -8.37
C GLU A 92 -2.51 -9.20 -8.38
N GLU A 93 -1.94 -9.92 -7.42
CA GLU A 93 -2.19 -11.36 -7.25
C GLU A 93 -3.65 -11.67 -6.96
N VAL A 94 -4.31 -10.87 -6.12
CA VAL A 94 -5.75 -11.07 -5.85
C VAL A 94 -6.60 -10.74 -7.07
N ASP A 95 -6.19 -9.78 -7.90
CA ASP A 95 -6.87 -9.50 -9.16
C ASP A 95 -6.72 -10.63 -10.17
N GLN A 96 -5.52 -11.23 -10.26
CA GLN A 96 -5.27 -12.43 -11.07
C GLN A 96 -6.10 -13.63 -10.57
N GLU A 97 -6.15 -13.86 -9.26
CA GLU A 97 -6.98 -14.93 -8.68
C GLU A 97 -8.47 -14.70 -8.93
N LEU A 98 -8.95 -13.46 -8.86
CA LEU A 98 -10.34 -13.12 -9.20
C LEU A 98 -10.63 -13.37 -10.68
N LYS A 99 -9.70 -13.03 -11.58
CA LYS A 99 -9.81 -13.30 -13.02
C LYS A 99 -9.88 -14.80 -13.30
N GLU A 100 -9.04 -15.60 -12.65
CA GLU A 100 -9.08 -17.06 -12.77
C GLU A 100 -10.37 -17.68 -12.22
N ARG A 101 -10.86 -17.21 -11.06
CA ARG A 101 -12.14 -17.65 -10.49
C ARG A 101 -13.31 -17.29 -11.39
N TYR A 102 -13.29 -16.11 -12.01
CA TYR A 102 -14.32 -15.68 -12.96
C TYR A 102 -14.31 -16.55 -14.22
N LYS A 103 -13.12 -16.83 -14.79
CA LYS A 103 -12.95 -17.77 -15.90
C LYS A 103 -13.51 -19.16 -15.59
N ARG A 104 -13.20 -19.67 -14.39
CA ARG A 104 -13.70 -20.98 -13.92
C ARG A 104 -15.21 -21.01 -13.70
N THR A 105 -15.80 -19.90 -13.24
CA THR A 105 -17.26 -19.75 -13.04
C THR A 105 -18.01 -19.75 -14.38
N LEU A 106 -17.40 -19.17 -15.41
CA LEU A 106 -17.88 -19.22 -16.80
C LEU A 106 -17.72 -20.59 -17.48
N ARG A 107 -17.21 -21.60 -16.74
CA ARG A 107 -16.90 -22.96 -17.24
C ARG A 107 -16.01 -22.95 -18.50
N LEU A 108 -14.98 -22.11 -18.48
CA LEU A 108 -13.89 -22.07 -19.47
C LEU A 108 -12.61 -22.67 -18.90
#